data_AF-A0A7V4YVD6-F1
#
_entry.id   AF-A0A7V4YVD6-F1
#
_cell.length_a   1.000
_cell.length_b   1.000
_cell.length_c   1.000
_cell.angle_alpha   90.00
_cell.angle_beta   90.00
_cell.angle_gamma   90.00
#
_symmetry.space_group_name_H-M   'P 1'
#
loop_
_entity.id
_entity.type
_entity.pdbx_description
1 polymer ?
#
loop_
_entity_poly.entity_id
_entity_poly.type
_entity_poly.pdbx_seq_one_letter_code
_entity_poly.pdbx_strand_id
1 'polypeptide(L)'
;MKGFFPTFRKSFMLVVALMFSAMLWSEKASAQDIVEANLMAPTEAIGVLNQEIGVMDTQLQVSYNESLDYKRKFYNGIVLSLEQGQAVLASVNENIAKFKPGSLDSGQVEIPNPLSPVVWQGYYDEVLQVLQN
;
A
#
# COMPACT_ATOMS: atom_id res chain seq x y z
N MET A 1 -71.79 19.91 26.68
CA MET A 1 -71.28 18.52 26.54
C MET A 1 -70.07 18.58 25.61
N LYS A 2 -68.88 18.26 26.14
CA LYS A 2 -68.02 17.12 25.73
C LYS A 2 -67.69 17.12 24.23
N GLY A 3 -66.45 17.21 23.76
CA GLY A 3 -65.13 17.20 24.41
C GLY A 3 -64.07 16.72 23.40
N PHE A 4 -62.81 16.91 23.79
CA PHE A 4 -61.64 16.10 23.40
C PHE A 4 -61.02 16.29 22.00
N PHE A 5 -59.95 17.09 21.98
CA PHE A 5 -58.76 16.84 21.14
C PHE A 5 -58.23 15.43 21.41
N PRO A 6 -57.50 14.83 20.45
CA PRO A 6 -56.07 14.73 20.75
C PRO A 6 -55.13 14.83 19.53
N THR A 7 -53.97 15.39 19.83
CA THR A 7 -52.61 14.97 19.46
C THR A 7 -52.14 14.98 17.99
N PHE A 8 -51.17 15.84 17.67
CA PHE A 8 -49.73 15.57 17.87
C PHE A 8 -49.26 14.30 17.10
N ARG A 9 -49.37 14.28 15.78
CA ARG A 9 -48.95 13.14 14.94
C ARG A 9 -48.32 13.53 13.60
N LYS A 10 -47.49 14.58 13.55
CA LYS A 10 -46.72 14.89 12.34
C LYS A 10 -45.20 14.93 12.50
N SER A 11 -44.67 14.98 13.73
CA SER A 11 -43.22 15.11 13.95
C SER A 11 -42.47 13.81 14.27
N PHE A 12 -43.14 12.66 14.42
CA PHE A 12 -42.45 11.41 14.79
C PHE A 12 -41.98 10.57 13.60
N MET A 13 -42.45 10.87 12.38
CA MET A 13 -42.11 10.06 11.20
C MET A 13 -40.80 10.48 10.51
N LEU A 14 -40.24 11.65 10.81
CA LEU A 14 -39.03 12.14 10.14
C LEU A 14 -37.73 11.67 10.80
N VAL A 15 -37.75 11.25 12.07
CA VAL A 15 -36.53 10.86 12.81
C VAL A 15 -36.12 9.41 12.53
N VAL A 16 -37.07 8.53 12.20
CA VAL A 16 -36.79 7.10 11.95
C VAL A 16 -36.11 6.87 10.59
N ALA A 17 -36.31 7.76 9.61
CA ALA A 17 -35.66 7.66 8.30
C ALA A 17 -34.17 8.05 8.31
N LEU A 18 -33.71 8.79 9.33
CA LEU A 18 -32.31 9.22 9.45
C LEU A 18 -31.42 8.20 10.18
N MET A 19 -32.01 7.23 10.91
CA MET A 19 -31.23 6.25 11.67
C MET A 19 -30.88 4.97 10.89
N PHE A 20 -31.47 4.76 9.70
CA PHE A 20 -31.15 3.59 8.86
C PHE A 20 -30.03 3.83 7.83
N SER A 21 -29.50 5.06 7.72
CA SER A 21 -28.37 5.34 6.82
C SER A 21 -26.99 5.10 7.46
N ALA A 22 -26.93 4.83 8.77
CA ALA A 22 -25.68 4.63 9.50
C ALA A 22 -25.25 3.16 9.63
N MET A 23 -26.01 2.22 9.08
CA MET A 23 -25.78 0.77 9.24
C MET A 23 -25.51 0.01 7.94
N LEU A 24 -25.08 0.72 6.89
CA LEU A 24 -24.65 0.11 5.62
C LEU A 24 -23.20 0.50 5.27
N TRP A 25 -22.33 0.53 6.26
CA TRP A 25 -20.88 0.42 6.06
C TRP A 25 -20.40 -0.81 6.83
N SER A 26 -21.01 -1.96 6.53
CA SER A 26 -20.32 -3.24 6.75
C SER A 26 -19.40 -3.40 5.54
N GLU A 27 -18.24 -2.78 5.67
CA GLU A 27 -17.16 -2.80 4.72
C GLU A 27 -16.82 -4.25 4.38
N LYS A 28 -17.07 -4.66 3.15
CA LYS A 28 -16.20 -5.67 2.55
C LYS A 28 -14.87 -4.96 2.37
N ALA A 29 -14.01 -5.02 3.39
CA ALA A 29 -12.60 -4.72 3.20
C ALA A 29 -12.15 -5.49 1.97
N SER A 30 -11.73 -4.77 0.94
CA SER A 30 -11.17 -5.39 -0.25
C SER A 30 -9.90 -6.14 0.17
N ALA A 31 -9.46 -7.13 -0.62
CA ALA A 31 -8.21 -7.83 -0.33
C ALA A 31 -7.02 -6.87 -0.23
N GLN A 32 -7.10 -5.72 -0.91
CA GLN A 32 -6.11 -4.65 -0.84
C GLN A 32 -6.14 -3.91 0.50
N ASP A 33 -7.33 -3.61 1.04
CA ASP A 33 -7.48 -2.99 2.37
C ASP A 33 -6.97 -3.92 3.48
N ILE A 34 -7.13 -5.24 3.32
CA ILE A 34 -6.59 -6.24 4.26
C ILE A 34 -5.07 -6.29 4.19
N VAL A 35 -4.49 -6.23 2.98
CA VAL A 35 -3.02 -6.17 2.82
C VAL A 35 -2.50 -4.89 3.44
N GLU A 36 -3.10 -3.74 3.15
CA GLU A 36 -2.67 -2.43 3.66
C GLU A 36 -2.77 -2.34 5.18
N ALA A 37 -3.80 -2.94 5.79
CA ALA A 37 -3.98 -2.97 7.24
C ALA A 37 -2.92 -3.82 7.99
N ASN A 38 -2.28 -4.77 7.31
CA ASN A 38 -1.24 -5.63 7.90
C ASN A 38 0.19 -5.15 7.58
N LEU A 39 0.33 -4.03 6.86
CA LEU A 39 1.64 -3.45 6.59
C LEU A 39 2.11 -2.65 7.81
N MET A 40 3.40 -2.74 8.08
CA MET A 40 4.05 -1.96 9.13
C MET A 40 3.97 -0.45 8.84
N ALA A 41 4.16 0.36 9.87
CA ALA A 41 4.17 1.81 9.71
C ALA A 41 5.37 2.25 8.82
N PRO A 42 5.26 3.36 8.06
CA PRO A 42 6.34 3.83 7.18
C PRO A 42 7.73 3.92 7.84
N THR A 43 7.80 4.40 9.08
CA THR A 43 9.07 4.51 9.82
C THR A 43 9.68 3.13 10.13
N GLU A 44 8.86 2.14 10.46
CA GLU A 44 9.29 0.77 10.71
C GLU A 44 9.74 0.11 9.40
N ALA A 45 8.98 0.32 8.32
CA ALA A 45 9.33 -0.12 6.97
C ALA A 45 10.70 0.39 6.52
N ILE A 46 10.99 1.68 6.74
CA ILE A 46 12.32 2.24 6.44
C ILE A 46 13.42 1.49 7.21
N GLY A 47 13.21 1.23 8.51
CA GLY A 47 14.16 0.51 9.34
C GLY A 47 14.46 -0.90 8.80
N VAL A 48 13.42 -1.68 8.53
CA VAL A 48 13.54 -3.06 8.01
C VAL A 48 14.19 -3.06 6.62
N LEU A 49 13.74 -2.20 5.71
CA LEU A 49 14.31 -2.12 4.35
C LEU A 49 15.78 -1.73 4.36
N ASN A 50 16.19 -0.77 5.20
CA ASN A 50 17.60 -0.37 5.32
C ASN A 50 18.49 -1.52 5.82
N GLN A 51 17.97 -2.37 6.71
CA GLN A 51 18.69 -3.57 7.13
C GLN A 51 18.88 -4.55 5.97
N GLU A 52 17.81 -4.85 5.21
CA GLU A 52 17.87 -5.72 4.04
C GLU A 52 18.82 -5.16 2.96
N ILE A 53 18.77 -3.84 2.71
CA ILE A 53 19.70 -3.15 1.79
C ILE A 53 21.14 -3.33 2.24
N GLY A 54 21.45 -3.18 3.52
CA GLY A 54 22.81 -3.38 4.05
C GLY A 54 23.31 -4.82 3.88
N VAL A 55 22.42 -5.81 4.02
CA VAL A 55 22.74 -7.22 3.73
C VAL A 55 23.05 -7.40 2.25
N MET A 56 22.23 -6.84 1.35
CA MET A 56 22.44 -6.91 -0.09
C MET A 56 23.74 -6.21 -0.51
N ASP A 57 24.07 -5.05 0.07
CA ASP A 57 25.32 -4.34 -0.19
C ASP A 57 26.54 -5.18 0.18
N THR A 58 26.51 -5.85 1.33
CA THR A 58 27.58 -6.76 1.75
C THR A 58 27.74 -7.91 0.76
N GLN A 59 26.64 -8.51 0.32
CA GLN A 59 26.67 -9.61 -0.67
C GLN A 59 27.22 -9.15 -2.02
N LEU A 60 26.82 -7.96 -2.51
CA LEU A 60 27.30 -7.38 -3.76
C LEU A 60 28.79 -7.03 -3.73
N GLN A 61 29.33 -6.64 -2.56
CA GLN A 61 30.77 -6.42 -2.39
C GLN A 61 31.59 -7.71 -2.46
N VAL A 62 31.03 -8.82 -1.98
CA VAL A 62 31.69 -10.14 -2.04
C VAL A 62 31.65 -10.70 -3.46
N SER A 63 30.49 -10.62 -4.11
CA SER A 63 30.32 -11.08 -5.49
C SER A 63 29.22 -10.29 -6.17
N TYR A 64 29.58 -9.57 -7.23
CA TYR A 64 28.61 -8.78 -7.97
C TYR A 64 27.56 -9.69 -8.63
N ASN A 65 26.28 -9.39 -8.35
CA ASN A 65 25.13 -10.05 -8.94
C ASN A 65 24.15 -8.97 -9.41
N GLU A 66 23.91 -8.91 -10.71
CA GLU A 66 23.06 -7.88 -11.32
C GLU A 66 21.60 -7.96 -10.82
N SER A 67 21.07 -9.17 -10.65
CA SER A 67 19.71 -9.39 -10.13
C SER A 67 19.57 -8.81 -8.71
N LEU A 68 20.57 -9.05 -7.87
CA LEU A 68 20.63 -8.53 -6.51
C LEU A 68 20.79 -7.00 -6.48
N ASP A 69 21.58 -6.44 -7.39
CA ASP A 69 21.73 -4.98 -7.53
C ASP A 69 20.40 -4.31 -7.92
N TYR A 70 19.61 -4.93 -8.81
CA TYR A 70 18.28 -4.44 -9.13
C TYR A 70 17.29 -4.52 -7.96
N LYS A 71 17.31 -5.63 -7.22
CA LYS A 71 16.50 -5.77 -6.00
C LYS A 71 16.86 -4.68 -4.98
N ARG A 72 18.15 -4.43 -4.77
CA ARG A 72 18.63 -3.34 -3.91
C ARG A 72 18.12 -1.97 -4.38
N LYS A 73 18.21 -1.66 -5.67
CA LYS A 73 17.70 -0.39 -6.23
C LYS A 73 16.19 -0.24 -6.03
N PHE A 74 15.43 -1.32 -6.19
CA PHE A 74 13.99 -1.33 -5.93
C PHE A 74 13.67 -1.03 -4.46
N TYR A 75 14.37 -1.68 -3.52
CA TYR A 75 14.17 -1.45 -2.08
C TYR A 75 14.56 -0.01 -1.69
N ASN A 76 15.67 0.50 -2.22
CA ASN A 76 16.07 1.91 -2.04
C ASN A 76 15.02 2.89 -2.58
N GLY A 77 14.43 2.61 -3.73
CA GLY A 77 13.35 3.43 -4.29
C GLY A 77 12.14 3.52 -3.36
N ILE A 78 11.77 2.39 -2.73
CA ILE A 78 10.70 2.35 -1.72
C ILE A 78 11.08 3.21 -0.52
N VAL A 79 12.29 3.07 0.02
CA VAL A 79 12.76 3.89 1.15
C VAL A 79 12.65 5.39 0.84
N LEU A 80 13.12 5.83 -0.33
CA LEU A 80 13.04 7.23 -0.74
C LEU A 80 11.59 7.72 -0.84
N SER A 81 10.68 6.89 -1.37
CA SER A 81 9.24 7.19 -1.43
C SER A 81 8.62 7.33 -0.02
N LEU A 82 9.01 6.45 0.92
CA LEU A 82 8.56 6.51 2.30
C LEU A 82 9.06 7.76 3.03
N GLU A 83 10.32 8.13 2.81
CA GLU A 83 10.92 9.37 3.35
C GLU A 83 10.22 10.63 2.81
N GLN A 84 9.65 10.56 1.61
CA GLN A 84 8.81 11.61 1.02
C GLN A 84 7.37 11.62 1.56
N GLY A 85 7.03 10.71 2.48
CA GLY A 85 5.74 10.65 3.15
C GLY A 85 4.69 9.78 2.44
N GLN A 86 5.09 8.92 1.50
CA GLN A 86 4.15 7.99 0.87
C GLN A 86 3.79 6.82 1.80
N ALA A 87 2.58 6.28 1.63
CA ALA A 87 2.15 5.06 2.31
C ALA A 87 2.91 3.84 1.77
N VAL A 88 3.08 2.80 2.61
CA VAL A 88 3.92 1.63 2.27
C VAL A 88 3.50 0.95 0.98
N LEU A 89 2.22 0.61 0.84
CA LEU A 89 1.72 -0.06 -0.36
C LEU A 89 1.87 0.82 -1.62
N ALA A 90 1.65 2.13 -1.49
CA ALA A 90 1.82 3.08 -2.58
C ALA A 90 3.28 3.16 -3.03
N SER A 91 4.23 3.25 -2.10
CA SER A 91 5.68 3.25 -2.37
C SER A 91 6.11 1.99 -3.12
N VAL A 92 5.63 0.81 -2.70
CA VAL A 92 5.95 -0.47 -3.36
C VAL A 92 5.39 -0.50 -4.78
N ASN A 93 4.12 -0.12 -4.96
CA ASN A 93 3.44 -0.12 -6.25
C ASN A 93 4.04 0.89 -7.25
N GLU A 94 4.41 2.08 -6.78
CA GLU A 94 5.06 3.09 -7.61
C GLU A 94 6.43 2.59 -8.08
N ASN A 95 7.24 2.06 -7.17
CA ASN A 95 8.59 1.65 -7.52
C ASN A 95 8.59 0.40 -8.40
N ILE A 96 7.71 -0.58 -8.19
CA ILE A 96 7.63 -1.74 -9.09
C ILE A 96 7.21 -1.30 -10.51
N ALA A 97 6.33 -0.30 -10.62
CA ALA A 97 5.94 0.27 -11.90
C ALA A 97 7.11 1.01 -12.57
N LYS A 98 7.99 1.69 -11.81
CA LYS A 98 9.19 2.33 -12.37
C LYS A 98 10.19 1.33 -12.93
N PHE A 99 10.39 0.19 -12.26
CA PHE A 99 11.46 -0.74 -12.62
C PHE A 99 11.04 -1.91 -13.54
N LYS A 100 9.73 -2.20 -13.66
CA LYS A 100 9.22 -3.26 -14.53
C LYS A 100 9.37 -2.88 -16.02
N PRO A 101 9.90 -3.76 -16.88
CA PRO A 101 10.03 -3.47 -18.31
C PRO A 101 8.67 -3.22 -18.97
N GLY A 102 8.56 -2.10 -19.70
CA GLY A 102 7.36 -1.68 -20.44
C GLY A 102 6.58 -0.50 -19.83
N SER A 103 7.04 0.08 -18.73
CA SER A 103 6.46 1.28 -18.12
C SER A 103 7.00 2.56 -18.76
N LEU A 104 6.42 2.92 -19.91
CA LEU A 104 6.61 4.23 -20.56
C LEU A 104 5.53 5.16 -20.03
N ASP A 105 5.79 5.97 -19.00
CA ASP A 105 5.02 7.22 -18.80
C ASP A 105 5.55 8.26 -17.79
N SER A 106 6.76 8.13 -17.24
CA SER A 106 7.32 9.25 -16.45
C SER A 106 8.80 9.39 -16.71
N GLY A 107 9.20 10.56 -17.22
CA GLY A 107 10.53 10.86 -17.73
C GLY A 107 11.67 10.88 -16.70
N GLN A 108 11.66 10.03 -15.68
CA GLN A 108 12.81 9.80 -14.80
C GLN A 108 12.95 8.31 -14.42
N VAL A 109 14.14 7.80 -14.74
CA VAL A 109 14.72 6.45 -14.55
C VAL A 109 14.22 5.38 -15.53
N GLU A 110 14.62 5.55 -16.81
CA GLU A 110 14.81 4.41 -17.72
C GLU A 110 16.06 3.64 -17.31
N ILE A 111 15.87 2.45 -16.75
CA ILE A 111 16.81 1.36 -17.03
C ILE A 111 15.95 0.23 -17.58
N PRO A 112 15.96 -0.06 -18.90
CA PRO A 112 15.35 -1.28 -19.40
C PRO A 112 16.06 -2.46 -18.71
N ASN A 113 15.39 -3.05 -17.71
CA ASN A 113 15.97 -4.11 -16.93
C ASN A 113 15.84 -5.44 -17.71
N PRO A 114 16.93 -6.21 -17.92
CA PRO A 114 16.89 -7.53 -18.55
C PRO A 114 16.10 -8.60 -17.76
N LEU A 115 15.74 -8.35 -16.49
CA LEU A 115 14.99 -9.28 -15.66
C LEU A 115 13.57 -9.50 -16.20
N SER A 116 13.16 -10.77 -16.24
CA SER A 116 11.81 -11.13 -16.66
C SER A 116 10.74 -10.58 -15.70
N PRO A 117 9.49 -10.36 -16.17
CA PRO A 117 8.39 -9.93 -15.31
C PRO A 117 8.14 -10.83 -14.10
N VAL A 118 8.45 -12.12 -14.19
CA VAL A 118 8.30 -13.09 -13.09
C VAL A 118 9.27 -12.81 -11.96
N VAL A 119 10.52 -12.44 -12.28
CA VAL A 119 11.53 -12.09 -11.25
C VAL A 119 11.10 -10.81 -10.51
N TRP A 120 10.59 -9.82 -11.26
CA TRP A 120 10.05 -8.60 -10.67
C TRP A 120 8.85 -8.84 -9.75
N GLN A 121 7.94 -9.73 -10.16
CA GLN A 121 6.84 -10.13 -9.29
C GLN A 121 7.36 -10.80 -8.01
N GLY A 122 8.40 -11.64 -8.11
CA GLY A 122 9.05 -12.22 -6.93
C GLY A 122 9.57 -11.16 -5.95
N TYR A 123 10.20 -10.09 -6.45
CA TYR A 123 10.65 -8.99 -5.59
C TYR A 123 9.50 -8.21 -4.95
N TYR A 124 8.41 -8.04 -5.68
CA TYR A 124 7.20 -7.40 -5.16
C TYR A 124 6.58 -8.22 -4.02
N ASP A 125 6.40 -9.51 -4.24
CA ASP A 125 5.81 -10.41 -3.24
C ASP A 125 6.72 -10.50 -2.00
N GLU A 126 8.03 -10.60 -2.22
CA GLU A 126 9.02 -10.67 -1.13
C GLU A 126 9.05 -9.38 -0.31
N VAL A 127 9.06 -8.20 -0.94
CA VAL A 127 9.09 -6.94 -0.18
C VAL A 127 7.79 -6.73 0.60
N LEU A 128 6.63 -7.11 0.04
CA LEU A 128 5.38 -7.06 0.80
C LEU A 128 5.42 -8.01 2.00
N GLN A 129 5.98 -9.21 1.85
CA GLN A 129 6.13 -10.15 2.96
C GLN A 129 7.05 -9.60 4.06
N VAL A 130 8.18 -9.00 3.68
CA VAL A 130 9.12 -8.36 4.62
C VAL A 130 8.45 -7.19 5.37
N LEU A 131 7.53 -6.49 4.71
CA LEU A 131 6.85 -5.31 5.24
C LEU A 131 5.51 -5.61 5.95
N GLN A 132 5.13 -6.88 6.04
CA GLN A 132 4.00 -7.31 6.85
C GLN A 132 4.42 -7.50 8.31
N ASN A 133 3.50 -7.21 9.24
CA ASN A 133 3.67 -7.41 10.68
C ASN A 133 2.54 -8.30 11.24
#